data_AF-A0A2S8A4H2-F1
#
_entry.id   AF-A0A2S8A4H2-F1
#
_cell.length_a   1.000
_cell.length_b   1.000
_cell.length_c   1.000
_cell.angle_alpha   90.00
_cell.angle_beta   90.00
_cell.angle_gamma   90.00
#
_symmetry.space_group_name_H-M   'P 1'
#
loop_
_entity.id
_entity.type
_entity.pdbx_description
1 polymer ?
#
loop_
_entity_poly.entity_id
_entity_poly.type
_entity_poly.pdbx_seq_one_letter_code
_entity_poly.pdbx_strand_id
1 'polypeptide(L)'
;METSKIDEIKENISNSLNYNNIKNLTGSEYEDFVINFFKELNKYKEQGIKKKDIEAFVNDLYTRELALLDDNDKINEEKFSDLVGEIIGFCPSAFFWEIPLDDYIKKWQNIYFPYYK
;
A
#
# COMPACT_ATOMS: atom_id res chain seq x y z
N MET A 1 -28.52 3.76 -2.81
CA MET A 1 -27.54 3.54 -3.89
C MET A 1 -26.68 2.38 -3.46
N GLU A 2 -26.62 1.30 -4.23
CA GLU A 2 -25.61 0.26 -4.01
C GLU A 2 -24.26 0.84 -4.43
N THR A 3 -23.35 1.01 -3.46
CA THR A 3 -21.95 1.30 -3.74
C THR A 3 -21.37 0.11 -4.49
N SER A 4 -20.71 0.33 -5.63
CA SER A 4 -20.10 -0.80 -6.33
C SER A 4 -18.98 -1.37 -5.47
N LYS A 5 -18.76 -2.68 -5.54
CA LYS A 5 -17.67 -3.35 -4.81
C LYS A 5 -16.29 -2.69 -5.04
N ILE A 6 -16.08 -2.12 -6.24
CA ILE A 6 -14.86 -1.39 -6.58
C ILE A 6 -14.77 -0.07 -5.79
N ASP A 7 -15.88 0.62 -5.58
CA ASP A 7 -15.90 1.89 -4.86
C ASP A 7 -15.62 1.67 -3.36
N GLU A 8 -16.12 0.59 -2.77
CA GLU A 8 -15.79 0.20 -1.39
C GLU A 8 -14.28 -0.07 -1.23
N ILE A 9 -13.67 -0.77 -2.20
CA ILE A 9 -12.23 -1.03 -2.19
C ILE A 9 -11.45 0.28 -2.30
N LYS A 10 -11.85 1.18 -3.20
CA LYS A 10 -11.21 2.49 -3.37
C LYS A 10 -11.32 3.32 -2.10
N GLU A 11 -12.47 3.32 -1.44
CA GLU A 11 -12.67 4.02 -0.16
C GLU A 11 -11.75 3.45 0.92
N ASN A 12 -11.68 2.12 1.06
CA ASN A 12 -10.81 1.47 2.04
C ASN A 12 -9.32 1.75 1.78
N ILE A 13 -8.90 1.74 0.52
CA ILE A 13 -7.55 2.12 0.13
C ILE A 13 -7.29 3.60 0.45
N SER A 14 -8.21 4.50 0.10
CA SER A 14 -8.08 5.94 0.39
C SER A 14 -7.94 6.22 1.89
N ASN A 15 -8.72 5.51 2.71
CA ASN A 15 -8.72 5.69 4.15
C ASN A 15 -7.44 5.13 4.79
N SER A 16 -6.89 4.05 4.23
CA SER A 16 -5.68 3.41 4.73
C SER A 16 -4.40 4.13 4.28
N LEU A 17 -4.31 4.48 3.00
CA LEU A 17 -3.14 5.11 2.37
C LEU A 17 -3.18 6.63 2.50
N ASN A 18 -3.20 7.11 3.75
CA ASN A 18 -3.10 8.52 4.08
C ASN A 18 -1.69 8.83 4.60
N TYR A 19 -0.96 9.71 3.90
CA TYR A 19 0.44 10.01 4.23
C TYR A 19 0.60 10.57 5.65
N ASN A 20 -0.31 11.46 6.07
CA ASN A 20 -0.26 12.06 7.41
C ASN A 20 -0.47 11.04 8.53
N ASN A 21 -1.19 9.95 8.26
CA ASN A 21 -1.34 8.85 9.21
C ASN A 21 -0.08 7.97 9.23
N ILE A 22 0.46 7.64 8.05
CA ILE A 22 1.58 6.72 7.91
C ILE A 22 2.89 7.31 8.43
N LYS A 23 3.15 8.61 8.21
CA LYS A 23 4.42 9.26 8.59
C LYS A 23 4.69 9.27 10.10
N ASN A 24 3.64 9.17 10.91
CA ASN A 24 3.75 9.20 12.37
C ASN A 24 3.88 7.80 13.00
N LEU A 25 3.85 6.73 12.20
CA LEU A 25 3.97 5.37 12.70
C LEU A 25 5.42 5.06 13.07
N THR A 26 5.62 4.51 14.26
CA THR A 26 6.87 3.84 14.65
C THR A 26 7.15 2.64 13.74
N GLY A 27 8.38 2.11 13.77
CA GLY A 27 8.74 0.93 12.96
C GLY A 27 7.81 -0.27 13.18
N SER A 28 7.43 -0.55 14.43
CA SER A 28 6.50 -1.63 14.76
C SER A 28 5.06 -1.34 14.32
N GLU A 29 4.59 -0.10 14.50
CA GLU A 29 3.25 0.29 14.06
C GLU A 29 3.13 0.27 12.53
N TYR A 30 4.21 0.64 11.83
CA TYR A 30 4.28 0.58 10.37
C TYR A 30 4.28 -0.88 9.88
N GLU A 31 5.03 -1.78 10.53
CA GLU A 31 5.00 -3.22 10.24
C GLU A 31 3.59 -3.80 10.39
N ASP A 32 2.92 -3.54 11.52
CA ASP A 32 1.54 -3.99 11.76
C ASP A 32 0.57 -3.41 10.72
N PHE A 33 0.73 -2.12 10.38
CA PHE A 33 -0.08 -1.46 9.36
C PHE A 33 0.07 -2.12 7.99
N VAL A 34 1.30 -2.32 7.51
CA VAL A 34 1.58 -2.95 6.20
C VAL A 34 0.97 -4.36 6.14
N ILE A 35 1.18 -5.17 7.18
CA ILE A 35 0.66 -6.55 7.24
C ILE A 35 -0.87 -6.54 7.16
N ASN A 36 -1.53 -5.69 7.94
CA ASN A 36 -2.98 -5.61 7.96
C ASN A 36 -3.55 -5.08 6.64
N PHE A 37 -2.92 -4.05 6.07
CA PHE A 37 -3.30 -3.51 4.76
C PHE A 37 -3.26 -4.59 3.67
N PHE A 38 -2.17 -5.34 3.55
CA PHE A 38 -2.06 -6.38 2.52
C PHE A 38 -2.92 -7.62 2.79
N LYS A 39 -3.23 -7.92 4.06
CA LYS A 39 -4.26 -8.94 4.40
C LYS A 39 -5.64 -8.54 3.87
N GLU A 40 -6.06 -7.29 4.11
CA GLU A 40 -7.34 -6.80 3.59
C GLU A 40 -7.34 -6.76 2.06
N LEU A 41 -6.27 -6.25 1.45
CA LEU A 41 -6.15 -6.21 0.00
C LEU A 41 -6.17 -7.63 -0.62
N ASN A 42 -5.60 -8.62 0.06
CA ASN A 42 -5.62 -10.01 -0.39
C ASN A 42 -7.03 -10.61 -0.37
N LYS A 43 -7.89 -10.24 0.58
CA LYS A 43 -9.31 -10.66 0.54
C LYS A 43 -9.98 -10.17 -0.74
N TYR A 44 -9.68 -8.96 -1.19
CA TYR A 44 -10.20 -8.44 -2.46
C TYR A 44 -9.63 -9.17 -3.67
N LYS A 45 -8.31 -9.46 -3.66
CA LYS A 45 -7.65 -10.28 -4.69
C LYS A 45 -8.31 -11.66 -4.82
N GLU A 46 -8.57 -12.34 -3.71
CA GLU A 46 -9.27 -13.65 -3.68
C GLU A 46 -10.69 -13.58 -4.23
N GLN A 47 -11.32 -12.42 -4.13
CA GLN A 47 -12.63 -12.15 -4.69
C GLN A 47 -12.61 -11.75 -6.19
N GLY A 48 -11.45 -11.84 -6.84
CA GLY A 48 -11.29 -11.64 -8.27
C GLY A 48 -10.87 -10.24 -8.70
N ILE A 49 -10.58 -9.35 -7.74
CA ILE A 49 -10.05 -8.00 -8.04
C ILE A 49 -8.63 -8.13 -8.58
N LYS A 50 -8.34 -7.34 -9.61
CA LYS A 50 -7.04 -7.30 -10.28
C LYS A 50 -6.43 -5.92 -10.10
N LYS A 51 -5.10 -5.86 -10.18
CA LYS A 51 -4.33 -4.60 -10.21
C LYS A 51 -5.00 -3.53 -11.08
N LYS A 52 -5.31 -3.87 -12.34
CA LYS A 52 -5.89 -2.95 -13.34
C LYS A 52 -7.22 -2.31 -12.92
N ASP A 53 -7.95 -2.92 -11.98
CA ASP A 53 -9.26 -2.43 -11.53
C ASP A 53 -9.09 -1.23 -10.58
N ILE A 54 -7.92 -1.10 -9.94
CA ILE A 54 -7.61 -0.06 -8.95
C ILE A 54 -6.37 0.77 -9.28
N GLU A 55 -5.55 0.39 -10.27
CA GLU A 55 -4.24 1.01 -10.49
C GLU A 55 -4.32 2.52 -10.74
N ALA A 56 -5.26 2.96 -11.59
CA ALA A 56 -5.42 4.38 -11.90
C ALA A 56 -5.80 5.18 -10.64
N PHE A 57 -6.70 4.63 -9.83
CA PHE A 57 -7.12 5.25 -8.58
C PHE A 57 -5.96 5.35 -7.57
N VAL A 58 -5.18 4.28 -7.41
CA VAL A 58 -4.04 4.27 -6.48
C VAL A 58 -2.95 5.23 -6.96
N ASN A 59 -2.73 5.34 -8.27
CA ASN A 59 -1.77 6.29 -8.83
C ASN A 59 -2.21 7.76 -8.62
N ASP A 60 -3.50 8.05 -8.78
CA ASP A 60 -4.06 9.37 -8.48
C ASP A 60 -3.96 9.69 -6.98
N LEU A 61 -4.24 8.71 -6.12
CA LEU A 61 -4.08 8.84 -4.67
C LEU A 61 -2.62 9.14 -4.32
N TYR A 62 -1.68 8.36 -4.84
CA TYR A 62 -0.25 8.56 -4.64
C TYR A 62 0.19 9.99 -5.02
N THR A 63 -0.21 10.45 -6.21
CA THR A 63 0.12 11.80 -6.68
C THR A 63 -0.42 12.90 -5.77
N ARG A 64 -1.63 12.73 -5.23
CA ARG A 64 -2.23 13.69 -4.28
C ARG A 64 -1.52 13.68 -2.93
N GLU A 65 -1.19 12.51 -2.41
CA GLU A 65 -0.52 12.37 -1.11
C GLU A 65 0.95 12.83 -1.18
N LEU A 66 1.65 12.61 -2.31
CA LEU A 66 3.00 13.14 -2.55
C LEU A 66 3.05 14.67 -2.49
N ALA A 67 1.98 15.37 -2.88
CA ALA A 67 1.92 16.82 -2.79
C ALA A 67 1.94 17.35 -1.35
N LEU A 68 1.78 16.47 -0.36
CA LEU A 68 1.83 16.78 1.07
C LEU A 68 3.21 16.54 1.70
N LEU A 69 4.18 16.08 0.89
CA LEU A 69 5.54 15.80 1.37
C LEU A 69 6.28 17.07 1.78
N ASP A 70 7.06 16.93 2.84
CA ASP A 70 8.11 17.88 3.24
C ASP A 70 9.45 17.31 2.76
N ASP A 71 10.26 18.10 2.05
CA ASP A 71 11.56 17.71 1.50
C ASP A 71 12.53 17.17 2.57
N ASN A 72 12.27 17.44 3.86
CA ASN A 72 13.05 16.94 4.98
C ASN A 72 12.65 15.52 5.45
N ASP A 73 11.58 14.93 4.91
CA ASP A 73 10.95 13.70 5.42
C ASP A 73 11.16 12.46 4.52
N LYS A 74 12.39 12.27 4.05
CA LYS A 74 12.75 11.24 3.06
C LYS A 74 12.41 9.80 3.48
N ILE A 75 12.57 9.46 4.76
CA ILE A 75 12.28 8.10 5.24
C ILE A 75 10.79 7.80 5.15
N ASN A 76 9.92 8.76 5.48
CA ASN A 76 8.49 8.54 5.42
C ASN A 76 7.96 8.60 3.98
N GLU A 77 8.60 9.41 3.12
CA GLU A 77 8.39 9.31 1.67
C GLU A 77 8.70 7.90 1.16
N GLU A 78 9.88 7.36 1.46
CA GLU A 78 10.27 6.00 1.05
C GLU A 78 9.29 4.94 1.55
N LYS A 79 8.86 5.00 2.83
CA LYS A 79 7.82 4.10 3.37
C LYS A 79 6.53 4.14 2.56
N PHE A 80 6.09 5.33 2.16
CA PHE A 80 4.84 5.50 1.42
C PHE A 80 5.01 5.05 -0.04
N SER A 81 6.11 5.41 -0.67
CA SER A 81 6.47 5.03 -2.04
C SER A 81 6.64 3.52 -2.18
N ASP A 82 7.30 2.83 -1.24
CA ASP A 82 7.48 1.38 -1.27
C ASP A 82 6.13 0.65 -1.12
N LEU A 83 5.28 1.13 -0.20
CA LEU A 83 3.94 0.59 -0.01
C LEU A 83 3.08 0.69 -1.27
N VAL A 84 3.03 1.88 -1.89
CA VAL A 84 2.27 2.10 -3.12
C VAL A 84 2.91 1.37 -4.30
N GLY A 85 4.24 1.33 -4.35
CA GLY A 85 5.03 0.62 -5.36
C GLY A 85 4.66 -0.85 -5.43
N GLU A 86 4.40 -1.51 -4.30
CA GLU A 86 3.96 -2.90 -4.28
C GLU A 86 2.51 -3.12 -4.75
N ILE A 87 1.69 -2.05 -4.84
CA ILE A 87 0.31 -2.12 -5.33
C ILE A 87 0.27 -1.89 -6.85
N ILE A 88 0.93 -0.84 -7.34
CA ILE A 88 0.82 -0.42 -8.76
C ILE A 88 2.09 -0.64 -9.58
N GLY A 89 3.22 -0.95 -8.96
CA GLY A 89 4.46 -1.31 -9.64
C GLY A 89 5.10 -0.13 -10.35
N PHE A 90 5.92 0.65 -9.64
CA PHE A 90 6.73 1.70 -10.27
C PHE A 90 8.07 1.15 -10.82
N CYS A 91 8.63 0.05 -10.29
CA CYS A 91 9.74 -0.74 -10.86
C CYS A 91 10.12 -1.96 -9.96
N PRO A 92 10.56 -3.11 -10.52
CA PRO A 92 9.81 -4.01 -11.41
C PRO A 92 8.71 -4.79 -10.64
N SER A 93 7.60 -5.04 -11.33
CA SER A 93 6.41 -5.84 -10.94
C SER A 93 5.87 -5.68 -9.51
N ALA A 94 4.60 -5.26 -9.39
CA ALA A 94 3.86 -5.26 -8.13
C ALA A 94 3.66 -6.71 -7.64
N PHE A 95 4.67 -7.25 -6.94
CA PHE A 95 4.79 -8.67 -6.57
C PHE A 95 3.58 -9.18 -5.82
N PHE A 96 2.92 -8.32 -5.05
CA PHE A 96 1.68 -8.61 -4.33
C PHE A 96 0.65 -9.36 -5.18
N TRP A 97 0.47 -8.96 -6.44
CA TRP A 97 -0.56 -9.56 -7.30
C TRP A 97 -0.18 -10.95 -7.82
N GLU A 98 1.11 -11.26 -7.85
CA GLU A 98 1.66 -12.43 -8.54
C GLU A 98 1.96 -13.60 -7.61
N ILE A 99 2.14 -13.35 -6.31
CA ILE A 99 2.55 -14.36 -5.33
C ILE A 99 1.52 -14.55 -4.20
N PRO A 100 1.55 -15.68 -3.46
CA PRO A 100 0.71 -15.88 -2.27
C PRO A 100 1.00 -14.86 -1.16
N LEU A 101 0.00 -14.51 -0.36
CA LEU A 101 0.13 -13.53 0.72
C LEU A 101 1.25 -13.88 1.70
N ASP A 102 1.38 -15.16 2.09
CA ASP A 102 2.40 -15.58 3.06
C ASP A 102 3.83 -15.33 2.54
N ASP A 103 4.08 -15.59 1.26
CA ASP A 103 5.39 -15.35 0.65
C ASP A 103 5.63 -13.86 0.42
N TYR A 104 4.56 -13.11 0.13
CA TYR A 104 4.59 -11.66 0.04
C TYR A 104 4.94 -10.99 1.38
N ILE A 105 4.36 -11.41 2.49
CA ILE A 105 4.69 -10.86 3.81
C ILE A 105 6.13 -11.20 4.21
N LYS A 106 6.64 -12.39 3.87
CA LYS A 106 8.07 -12.72 4.08
C LYS A 106 9.01 -11.78 3.33
N LYS A 107 8.64 -11.31 2.14
CA LYS A 107 9.41 -10.29 1.41
C LYS A 107 9.54 -9.02 2.26
N TRP A 108 8.43 -8.53 2.81
CA TRP A 108 8.43 -7.35 3.70
C TRP A 108 9.27 -7.53 4.95
N GLN A 109 9.16 -8.68 5.60
CA GLN A 109 9.94 -9.01 6.79
C GLN A 109 11.45 -9.05 6.53
N ASN A 110 11.87 -9.50 5.35
CA ASN A 110 13.28 -9.68 5.02
C ASN A 110 13.93 -8.47 4.36
N ILE A 111 13.16 -7.65 3.63
CA ILE A 111 13.69 -6.57 2.79
C ILE A 111 13.37 -5.20 3.36
N TYR A 112 12.08 -4.92 3.65
CA TYR A 112 11.61 -3.57 3.95
C TYR A 112 11.65 -3.26 5.45
N PHE A 113 11.08 -4.13 6.31
CA PHE A 113 11.01 -3.84 7.76
C PHE A 113 12.37 -3.64 8.43
N PRO A 114 13.46 -4.36 8.06
CA PRO A 114 14.78 -4.08 8.62
C PRO A 114 15.30 -2.67 8.34
N TYR A 115 14.81 -2.01 7.28
CA TYR A 115 15.22 -0.67 6.87
C TYR A 115 14.48 0.45 7.63
N TYR A 116 13.30 0.15 8.19
CA TYR A 116 12.47 1.13 8.90
C TYR A 116 12.44 0.94 10.43
N LYS A 117 13.33 0.09 10.96
CA LYS A 117 13.50 -0.16 12.40
C LYS A 117 14.33 0.91 13.09
#